data_AF-A0A453KBA0-F1
#
_entry.id   AF-A0A453KBA0-F1
#
_cell.length_a   1.000
_cell.length_b   1.000
_cell.length_c   1.000
_cell.angle_alpha   90.00
_cell.angle_beta   90.00
_cell.angle_gamma   90.00
#
_symmetry.space_group_name_H-M   'P 1'
#
loop_
_entity.id
_entity.type
_entity.pdbx_description
1 polymer ?
#
loop_
_entity_poly.entity_id
_entity_poly.type
_entity_poly.pdbx_seq_one_letter_code
_entity_poly.pdbx_strand_id
1 'polypeptide(L)'
;MFFSVDLMHDVSGVQTFVDDLMSWIDDGPQASTYATKLHPRTQSRTHGSTLSSPRWHGWLRPPRVNPVQCSSMAAMVRACMPLRTPPAAASSAATAPAAPSKPRSSARVLVLGGTGRVGGSTATALSKLRPDLNILIGGRNREKGESLASELGEQSEFVKIDTGNAAMLEKALEDVDLVVHTAGPFQREAECTVLQAAISTKTAYIDVCDDMDYSWRAKAFHEEAKAQGVPAITTAGIYPGVSNVMAAELVNAARSEDGEPERLRFFYYTAGSGGAGPTILATSFLLLGEDVIAYNKGEEIKLKPYSGVLNIDFGKGVRKRDVYLLNLPEVKSAHKFLGVPTVSARFGTAPFFWNWGMEAFANFLPVELLRDKDKVGKLVEQIDPLVRAIDGIVGERVSMRVDLECSNGRNTIGLFSHRKLSVSVGHSTAAFVQAVLEGSTQPGVWFPEEPEGIAIESRKLLLERASQGTTNFVMNKPSWMIETDPKEVILGIYV
;
A
#
# COMPACT_ATOMS: atom_id res chain seq x y z
N MET A 1 -27.86 -8.31 -21.66
CA MET A 1 -28.52 -7.00 -21.74
C MET A 1 -27.51 -5.99 -22.25
N PHE A 2 -27.75 -5.38 -23.40
CA PHE A 2 -27.00 -4.21 -23.83
C PHE A 2 -27.57 -3.00 -23.07
N PHE A 3 -26.79 -2.40 -22.17
CA PHE A 3 -27.21 -1.23 -21.41
C PHE A 3 -26.91 0.04 -22.23
N SER A 4 -27.93 0.88 -22.42
CA SER A 4 -27.80 2.17 -23.09
C SER A 4 -27.06 3.14 -22.17
N VAL A 5 -26.07 3.85 -22.73
CA VAL A 5 -25.15 4.77 -22.04
C VAL A 5 -25.87 6.03 -21.50
N ASP A 6 -27.13 6.25 -21.86
CA ASP A 6 -27.89 7.46 -21.52
C ASP A 6 -28.46 7.51 -20.09
N LEU A 7 -28.38 6.43 -19.30
CA LEU A 7 -29.00 6.40 -17.96
C LEU A 7 -28.16 7.02 -16.83
N MET A 8 -26.87 7.31 -17.05
CA MET A 8 -25.94 7.71 -15.99
C MET A 8 -25.82 9.23 -15.75
N HIS A 9 -26.55 10.06 -16.51
CA HIS A 9 -26.59 11.52 -16.27
C HIS A 9 -27.67 11.96 -15.28
N ASP A 10 -28.55 11.05 -14.86
CA ASP A 10 -29.60 11.32 -13.88
C ASP A 10 -29.27 10.66 -12.54
N VAL A 11 -29.27 11.45 -11.46
CA VAL A 11 -29.11 10.97 -10.08
C VAL A 11 -30.14 9.88 -9.76
N SER A 12 -31.32 9.95 -10.41
CA SER A 12 -32.35 8.90 -10.30
C SER A 12 -31.91 7.57 -10.92
N GLY A 13 -31.18 7.59 -12.04
CA GLY A 13 -30.67 6.38 -12.72
C GLY A 13 -29.54 5.71 -11.97
N VAL A 14 -28.68 6.50 -11.30
CA VAL A 14 -27.61 5.99 -10.43
C VAL A 14 -28.20 5.40 -9.14
N GLN A 15 -29.17 6.05 -8.51
CA GLN A 15 -29.85 5.50 -7.34
C GLN A 15 -30.62 4.23 -7.71
N THR A 16 -31.29 4.20 -8.86
CA THR A 16 -31.98 2.98 -9.35
C THR A 16 -30.99 1.85 -9.60
N PHE A 17 -29.82 2.14 -10.18
CA PHE A 17 -28.76 1.13 -10.35
C PHE A 17 -28.22 0.61 -9.01
N VAL A 18 -28.01 1.48 -8.02
CA VAL A 18 -27.58 1.09 -6.67
C VAL A 18 -28.68 0.28 -5.98
N ASP A 19 -29.94 0.68 -6.07
CA ASP A 19 -31.08 -0.03 -5.48
C ASP A 19 -31.31 -1.39 -6.16
N ASP A 20 -31.19 -1.47 -7.48
CA ASP A 20 -31.26 -2.72 -8.26
C ASP A 20 -30.09 -3.65 -7.90
N LEU A 21 -28.88 -3.10 -7.75
CA LEU A 21 -27.70 -3.85 -7.33
C LEU A 21 -27.86 -4.37 -5.89
N MET A 22 -28.36 -3.55 -4.97
CA MET A 22 -28.61 -3.94 -3.57
C MET A 22 -29.74 -4.97 -3.45
N SER A 23 -30.85 -4.79 -4.18
CA SER A 23 -31.93 -5.78 -4.25
C SER A 23 -31.44 -7.11 -4.82
N TRP A 24 -30.57 -7.08 -5.83
CA TRP A 24 -29.98 -8.28 -6.41
C TRP A 24 -28.97 -8.97 -5.46
N ILE A 25 -28.22 -8.20 -4.67
CA ILE A 25 -27.31 -8.69 -3.63
C ILE A 25 -28.06 -9.36 -2.47
N ASP A 26 -29.17 -8.76 -2.03
CA ASP A 26 -29.96 -9.27 -0.90
C ASP A 26 -30.73 -10.56 -1.26
N ASP A 27 -31.16 -10.74 -2.51
CA ASP A 27 -32.00 -11.88 -2.91
C ASP A 27 -31.23 -13.11 -3.44
N GLY A 28 -29.98 -12.97 -3.89
CA GLY A 28 -29.19 -14.07 -4.48
C GLY A 28 -29.84 -14.73 -5.72
N PRO A 29 -29.13 -15.60 -6.47
CA PRO A 29 -29.71 -16.21 -7.66
C PRO A 29 -30.72 -17.31 -7.25
N GLN A 30 -32.02 -17.00 -7.25
CA GLN A 30 -33.03 -18.04 -7.36
C GLN A 30 -32.95 -18.65 -8.76
N ALA A 31 -32.58 -19.93 -8.81
CA ALA A 31 -32.70 -20.74 -10.02
C ALA A 31 -34.15 -20.70 -10.51
N SER A 32 -34.37 -20.14 -11.70
CA SER A 32 -35.68 -20.08 -12.33
C SER A 32 -36.13 -21.50 -12.71
N THR A 33 -37.10 -22.05 -11.97
CA THR A 33 -37.96 -23.13 -12.45
C THR A 33 -39.35 -22.57 -12.75
N TYR A 34 -39.71 -22.60 -14.03
CA TYR A 34 -41.07 -22.38 -14.50
C TYR A 34 -42.01 -23.44 -13.89
N ALA A 35 -43.00 -23.02 -13.09
CA ALA A 35 -44.22 -23.81 -12.84
C ALA A 35 -45.39 -22.92 -12.35
N THR A 36 -46.28 -22.64 -13.31
CA THR A 36 -47.74 -22.48 -13.27
C THR A 36 -48.50 -22.29 -11.94
N LYS A 37 -49.25 -21.18 -11.89
CA LYS A 37 -50.51 -20.85 -11.17
C LYS A 37 -51.08 -21.90 -10.19
N LEU A 38 -51.40 -21.44 -8.97
CA LEU A 38 -52.75 -21.51 -8.37
C LEU A 38 -52.80 -20.70 -7.04
N HIS A 39 -53.69 -19.70 -6.98
CA HIS A 39 -54.29 -19.18 -5.75
C HIS A 39 -55.54 -20.04 -5.43
N PRO A 40 -56.02 -20.18 -4.17
CA PRO A 40 -56.44 -19.04 -3.34
C PRO A 40 -56.43 -19.17 -1.79
N ARG A 41 -56.58 -18.01 -1.11
CA ARG A 41 -57.34 -17.71 0.16
C ARG A 41 -56.93 -18.47 1.45
N THR A 42 -57.01 -17.98 2.70
CA THR A 42 -57.58 -16.81 3.40
C THR A 42 -57.13 -16.86 4.88
N GLN A 43 -57.25 -15.72 5.60
CA GLN A 43 -57.41 -15.58 7.08
C GLN A 43 -56.18 -15.86 7.97
N SER A 44 -55.91 -15.18 9.10
CA SER A 44 -56.54 -14.09 9.84
C SER A 44 -55.63 -13.62 10.98
N ARG A 45 -55.72 -12.32 11.29
CA ARG A 45 -55.49 -11.60 12.58
C ARG A 45 -55.16 -12.41 13.86
N THR A 46 -54.24 -11.86 14.68
CA THR A 46 -54.46 -11.29 16.05
C THR A 46 -53.13 -10.76 16.61
N HIS A 47 -53.05 -9.48 17.02
CA HIS A 47 -52.88 -8.97 18.42
C HIS A 47 -51.65 -9.52 19.17
N GLY A 48 -50.79 -8.76 19.86
CA GLY A 48 -50.81 -7.41 20.42
C GLY A 48 -49.87 -7.40 21.67
N SER A 49 -49.53 -6.22 22.18
CA SER A 49 -48.70 -5.88 23.37
C SER A 49 -47.16 -5.91 23.16
N THR A 50 -46.32 -4.87 23.28
CA THR A 50 -46.09 -3.67 24.16
C THR A 50 -45.60 -3.93 25.58
N LEU A 51 -44.62 -3.08 25.96
CA LEU A 51 -43.93 -2.84 27.26
C LEU A 51 -42.68 -3.71 27.50
N SER A 52 -41.54 -3.22 28.01
CA SER A 52 -41.12 -1.90 28.50
C SER A 52 -39.62 -1.96 28.86
N SER A 53 -38.92 -0.84 28.67
CA SER A 53 -37.59 -0.53 29.23
C SER A 53 -37.55 -0.48 30.77
N PRO A 54 -36.35 -0.46 31.37
CA PRO A 54 -36.05 0.65 32.27
C PRO A 54 -34.66 1.29 32.07
N ARG A 55 -34.66 2.62 32.23
CA ARG A 55 -33.51 3.51 32.43
C ARG A 55 -32.96 3.39 33.86
N TRP A 56 -31.66 3.61 34.02
CA TRP A 56 -31.03 3.94 35.30
C TRP A 56 -30.34 5.32 35.21
N HIS A 57 -30.54 6.16 36.23
CA HIS A 57 -29.87 7.45 36.49
C HIS A 57 -29.28 7.40 37.91
N GLY A 58 -28.16 8.10 38.17
CA GLY A 58 -27.65 8.41 39.52
C GLY A 58 -26.12 8.31 39.67
N TRP A 59 -25.33 9.30 39.24
CA TRP A 59 -24.70 10.37 40.06
C TRP A 59 -23.66 9.91 41.11
N LEU A 60 -22.37 10.29 40.93
CA LEU A 60 -21.57 11.15 41.84
C LEU A 60 -20.09 11.29 41.38
N ARG A 61 -19.46 12.38 41.86
CA ARG A 61 -18.29 13.14 41.36
C ARG A 61 -16.88 12.62 41.77
N PRO A 62 -15.78 13.22 41.24
CA PRO A 62 -14.42 12.67 41.24
C PRO A 62 -13.50 13.26 42.34
N PRO A 63 -12.25 12.78 42.50
CA PRO A 63 -11.19 13.53 43.17
C PRO A 63 -10.13 14.10 42.21
N ARG A 64 -9.56 15.23 42.64
CA ARG A 64 -8.47 16.01 42.02
C ARG A 64 -7.09 15.57 42.57
N VAL A 65 -6.11 15.53 41.65
CA VAL A 65 -4.75 16.14 41.65
C VAL A 65 -3.85 16.02 42.91
N ASN A 66 -2.63 15.50 42.71
CA ASN A 66 -1.39 16.22 43.04
C ASN A 66 -0.16 15.71 42.25
N PRO A 67 0.75 16.61 41.79
CA PRO A 67 1.93 16.28 40.99
C PRO A 67 3.16 15.98 41.86
N VAL A 68 4.03 15.07 41.38
CA VAL A 68 5.31 14.74 42.00
C VAL A 68 6.38 15.73 41.54
N GLN A 69 7.07 16.32 42.52
CA GLN A 69 8.20 17.23 42.36
C GLN A 69 9.44 16.54 41.79
N CYS A 70 10.12 17.26 40.90
CA CYS A 70 11.48 17.03 40.44
C CYS A 70 12.48 17.48 41.53
N SER A 71 13.54 16.71 41.78
CA SER A 71 14.65 17.13 42.66
C SER A 71 15.98 16.54 42.18
N SER A 72 16.77 17.42 41.57
CA SER A 72 18.22 17.63 41.73
C SER A 72 19.20 16.45 41.85
N MET A 73 20.15 16.48 40.91
CA MET A 73 21.56 16.05 41.00
C MET A 73 22.20 16.09 42.39
N ALA A 74 23.03 15.08 42.67
CA ALA A 74 24.26 15.24 43.45
C ALA A 74 25.34 14.28 42.90
N ALA A 75 26.46 14.88 42.49
CA ALA A 75 27.68 14.21 42.09
C ALA A 75 28.44 13.67 43.31
N MET A 76 29.11 12.53 43.16
CA MET A 76 30.22 12.15 44.04
C MET A 76 31.36 11.55 43.21
N VAL A 77 32.51 12.18 43.33
CA VAL A 77 33.79 11.86 42.70
C VAL A 77 34.74 11.29 43.77
N ARG A 78 35.71 10.47 43.31
CA ARG A 78 36.92 9.91 43.97
C ARG A 78 36.73 8.59 44.73
N ALA A 79 37.63 7.60 44.67
CA ALA A 79 39.04 7.56 44.24
C ALA A 79 39.47 6.15 43.79
N CYS A 80 40.62 6.07 43.11
CA CYS A 80 41.23 4.87 42.52
C CYS A 80 42.04 3.97 43.49
N MET A 81 42.17 2.70 43.06
CA MET A 81 43.25 1.68 43.27
C MET A 81 43.23 0.78 44.54
N PRO A 82 43.86 -0.44 44.50
CA PRO A 82 43.99 -1.41 43.40
C PRO A 82 43.68 -2.90 43.77
N LEU A 83 43.39 -3.67 42.70
CA LEU A 83 43.50 -5.13 42.46
C LEU A 83 43.59 -6.15 43.63
N ARG A 84 42.68 -7.14 43.58
CA ARG A 84 42.89 -8.51 44.07
C ARG A 84 42.26 -9.52 43.10
N THR A 85 43.08 -10.40 42.54
CA THR A 85 42.65 -11.59 41.79
C THR A 85 42.18 -12.70 42.74
N PRO A 86 41.10 -13.43 42.41
CA PRO A 86 40.84 -14.76 42.97
C PRO A 86 41.07 -15.88 41.95
N PRO A 87 41.22 -17.13 42.41
CA PRO A 87 41.80 -18.24 41.66
C PRO A 87 40.81 -18.97 40.75
N ALA A 88 41.38 -19.72 39.80
CA ALA A 88 40.66 -20.58 38.87
C ALA A 88 39.82 -21.66 39.56
N ALA A 89 38.59 -21.85 39.07
CA ALA A 89 37.75 -23.01 39.37
C ALA A 89 37.03 -23.52 38.11
N ALA A 90 36.88 -24.84 38.08
CA ALA A 90 36.51 -25.75 37.00
C ALA A 90 35.27 -25.43 36.13
N SER A 91 35.46 -25.64 34.83
CA SER A 91 34.58 -26.23 33.80
C SER A 91 33.10 -26.48 34.17
N SER A 92 32.22 -25.70 33.53
CA SER A 92 30.94 -26.21 33.02
C SER A 92 30.87 -25.87 31.54
N ALA A 93 30.68 -26.87 30.68
CA ALA A 93 30.61 -26.73 29.24
C ALA A 93 29.44 -25.81 28.84
N ALA A 94 29.76 -24.55 28.57
CA ALA A 94 28.89 -23.65 27.82
C ALA A 94 29.06 -24.01 26.34
N THR A 95 28.01 -24.52 25.72
CA THR A 95 27.93 -24.74 24.28
C THR A 95 28.19 -23.41 23.60
N ALA A 96 29.32 -23.29 22.89
CA ALA A 96 29.64 -22.12 22.11
C ALA A 96 28.53 -21.86 21.07
N PRO A 97 28.14 -20.60 20.81
CA PRO A 97 27.25 -20.30 19.71
C PRO A 97 27.87 -20.85 18.42
N ALA A 98 27.05 -21.59 17.66
CA ALA A 98 27.46 -22.16 16.39
C ALA A 98 28.07 -21.04 15.52
N ALA A 99 29.24 -21.33 14.94
CA ALA A 99 29.92 -20.43 14.02
C ALA A 99 28.94 -20.01 12.89
N PRO A 100 29.06 -18.77 12.37
CA PRO A 100 28.24 -18.34 11.25
C PRO A 100 28.39 -19.36 10.12
N SER A 101 27.24 -19.85 9.65
CA SER A 101 27.17 -20.69 8.46
C SER A 101 27.92 -20.00 7.32
N LYS A 102 28.63 -20.79 6.50
CA LYS A 102 29.35 -20.29 5.31
C LYS A 102 28.47 -19.30 4.54
N PRO A 103 29.03 -18.21 3.97
CA PRO A 103 28.26 -17.30 3.14
C PRO A 103 27.62 -18.12 2.00
N ARG A 104 26.29 -18.14 1.98
CA ARG A 104 25.55 -18.72 0.86
C ARG A 104 25.91 -17.91 -0.38
N SER A 105 26.23 -18.59 -1.47
CA SER A 105 26.64 -17.92 -2.72
C SER A 105 25.53 -17.07 -3.34
N SER A 106 24.27 -17.25 -2.92
CA SER A 106 23.14 -16.42 -3.32
C SER A 106 22.06 -16.29 -2.24
N ALA A 107 21.48 -15.10 -2.15
CA ALA A 107 20.41 -14.79 -1.21
C ALA A 107 19.11 -15.53 -1.58
N ARG A 108 18.33 -15.91 -0.55
CA ARG A 108 16.97 -16.43 -0.65
C ARG A 108 15.95 -15.32 -0.43
N VAL A 109 15.02 -15.20 -1.35
CA VAL A 109 13.92 -14.23 -1.27
C VAL A 109 12.59 -14.97 -1.27
N LEU A 110 11.82 -14.83 -0.20
CA LEU A 110 10.47 -15.37 -0.11
C LEU A 110 9.43 -14.34 -0.53
N VAL A 111 8.72 -14.60 -1.62
CA VAL A 111 7.61 -13.75 -2.08
C VAL A 111 6.29 -14.33 -1.57
N LEU A 112 5.79 -13.81 -0.46
CA LEU A 112 4.49 -14.18 0.10
C LEU A 112 3.35 -13.54 -0.71
N GLY A 113 2.32 -14.32 -1.03
CA GLY A 113 1.34 -13.92 -2.04
C GLY A 113 1.88 -14.08 -3.46
N GLY A 114 2.95 -14.86 -3.65
CA GLY A 114 3.65 -15.06 -4.92
C GLY A 114 2.79 -15.66 -6.03
N THR A 115 1.69 -16.34 -5.70
CA THR A 115 0.71 -16.84 -6.68
C THR A 115 -0.30 -15.78 -7.13
N GLY A 116 -0.28 -14.60 -6.52
CA GLY A 116 -1.09 -13.44 -6.88
C GLY A 116 -0.45 -12.61 -8.00
N ARG A 117 -1.15 -11.57 -8.47
CA ARG A 117 -0.69 -10.73 -9.59
C ARG A 117 0.55 -9.92 -9.21
N VAL A 118 0.53 -9.25 -8.05
CA VAL A 118 1.66 -8.45 -7.57
C VAL A 118 2.86 -9.33 -7.22
N GLY A 119 2.65 -10.37 -6.42
CA GLY A 119 3.69 -11.32 -6.03
C GLY A 119 4.31 -12.05 -7.22
N GLY A 120 3.50 -12.55 -8.14
CA GLY A 120 3.99 -13.21 -9.35
C GLY A 120 4.80 -12.26 -10.23
N SER A 121 4.31 -11.03 -10.44
CA SER A 121 5.07 -10.02 -11.20
C SER A 121 6.38 -9.65 -10.52
N THR A 122 6.39 -9.59 -9.18
CA THR A 122 7.61 -9.34 -8.38
C THR A 122 8.61 -10.48 -8.54
N ALA A 123 8.17 -11.73 -8.41
CA ALA A 123 9.03 -12.90 -8.61
C ALA A 123 9.61 -12.97 -10.03
N THR A 124 8.79 -12.69 -11.05
CA THR A 124 9.24 -12.60 -12.45
C THR A 124 10.23 -11.46 -12.69
N ALA A 125 10.02 -10.29 -12.07
CA ALA A 125 10.95 -9.18 -12.18
C ALA A 125 12.29 -9.52 -11.50
N LEU A 126 12.25 -10.13 -10.31
CA LEU A 126 13.44 -10.56 -9.58
C LEU A 126 14.25 -11.61 -10.34
N SER A 127 13.61 -12.62 -10.93
CA SER A 127 14.33 -13.68 -11.66
C SER A 127 15.10 -13.14 -12.87
N LYS A 128 14.56 -12.12 -13.55
CA LYS A 128 15.22 -11.45 -14.67
C LYS A 128 16.34 -10.52 -14.21
N LEU A 129 16.09 -9.78 -13.13
CA LEU A 129 16.99 -8.76 -12.64
C LEU A 129 18.19 -9.36 -11.89
N ARG A 130 17.98 -10.49 -11.19
CA ARG A 130 19.00 -11.25 -10.45
C ARG A 130 18.79 -12.76 -10.62
N PRO A 131 19.29 -13.35 -11.73
CA PRO A 131 19.21 -14.78 -11.99
C PRO A 131 19.91 -15.65 -10.94
N ASP A 132 20.75 -15.06 -10.09
CA ASP A 132 21.45 -15.74 -9.00
C ASP A 132 20.58 -15.95 -7.76
N LEU A 133 19.48 -15.22 -7.57
CA LEU A 133 18.63 -15.34 -6.38
C LEU A 133 17.88 -16.68 -6.33
N ASN A 134 17.79 -17.24 -5.12
CA ASN A 134 16.87 -18.33 -4.84
C ASN A 134 15.49 -17.74 -4.51
N ILE A 135 14.51 -17.89 -5.41
CA ILE A 135 13.18 -17.29 -5.25
C ILE A 135 12.19 -18.33 -4.73
N LEU A 136 11.65 -18.09 -3.54
CA LEU A 136 10.60 -18.92 -2.94
C LEU A 136 9.25 -18.28 -3.23
N ILE A 137 8.37 -18.98 -3.94
CA ILE A 137 7.01 -18.53 -4.24
C ILE A 137 6.10 -19.01 -3.12
N GLY A 138 5.78 -18.12 -2.19
CA GLY A 138 4.94 -18.40 -1.03
C GLY A 138 3.46 -18.19 -1.31
N GLY A 139 2.62 -19.21 -1.11
CA GLY A 139 1.18 -19.05 -1.25
C GLY A 139 0.35 -20.29 -0.93
N ARG A 140 -0.97 -20.18 -1.11
CA ARG A 140 -1.93 -21.25 -0.81
C ARG A 140 -2.19 -22.18 -2.00
N ASN A 141 -2.11 -21.65 -3.23
CA ASN A 141 -2.42 -22.39 -4.46
C ASN A 141 -1.16 -23.06 -5.00
N ARG A 142 -1.03 -24.37 -4.73
CA ARG A 142 0.12 -25.18 -5.13
C ARG A 142 0.33 -25.22 -6.65
N GLU A 143 -0.73 -25.48 -7.41
CA GLU A 143 -0.65 -25.61 -8.87
C GLU A 143 -0.11 -24.33 -9.52
N LYS A 144 -0.68 -23.16 -9.18
CA LYS A 144 -0.20 -21.87 -9.69
C LYS A 144 1.25 -21.59 -9.28
N GLY A 145 1.60 -21.94 -8.04
CA GLY A 145 2.93 -21.73 -7.51
C GLY A 145 4.00 -22.58 -8.19
N GLU A 146 3.74 -23.89 -8.37
CA GLU A 146 4.64 -24.81 -9.07
C GLU A 146 4.77 -24.46 -10.55
N SER A 147 3.67 -24.03 -11.19
CA SER A 147 3.70 -23.51 -12.58
C SER A 147 4.61 -22.28 -12.69
N LEU A 148 4.43 -21.29 -11.82
CA LEU A 148 5.27 -20.10 -11.84
C LEU A 148 6.74 -20.45 -11.53
N ALA A 149 7.02 -21.29 -10.54
CA ALA A 149 8.38 -21.73 -10.22
C ALA A 149 9.07 -22.34 -11.45
N SER A 150 8.35 -23.20 -12.17
CA SER A 150 8.84 -23.83 -13.40
C SER A 150 9.13 -22.81 -14.52
N GLU A 151 8.31 -21.76 -14.65
CA GLU A 151 8.53 -20.67 -15.60
C GLU A 151 9.76 -19.80 -15.25
N LEU A 152 10.04 -19.61 -13.95
CA LEU A 152 11.16 -18.78 -13.49
C LEU A 152 12.51 -19.52 -13.56
N GLY A 153 12.52 -20.85 -13.52
CA GLY A 153 13.70 -21.71 -13.68
C GLY A 153 14.18 -22.37 -12.39
N GLU A 154 15.31 -23.07 -12.47
CA GLU A 154 15.80 -23.99 -11.42
C GLU A 154 16.12 -23.33 -10.06
N GLN A 155 16.30 -22.01 -10.03
CA GLN A 155 16.52 -21.24 -8.79
C GLN A 155 15.21 -20.83 -8.10
N SER A 156 14.06 -21.30 -8.59
CA SER A 156 12.74 -20.97 -8.03
C SER A 156 12.01 -22.22 -7.55
N GLU A 157 11.39 -22.14 -6.37
CA GLU A 157 10.58 -23.22 -5.81
C GLU A 157 9.29 -22.69 -5.17
N PHE A 158 8.26 -23.52 -5.13
CA PHE A 158 7.01 -23.19 -4.45
C PHE A 158 7.04 -23.64 -2.99
N VAL A 159 6.59 -22.76 -2.08
CA VAL A 159 6.42 -23.06 -0.67
C VAL A 159 4.96 -22.79 -0.28
N LYS A 160 4.26 -23.83 0.20
CA LYS A 160 2.88 -23.68 0.68
C LYS A 160 2.89 -22.91 2.01
N ILE A 161 2.31 -21.72 2.02
CA ILE A 161 2.25 -20.84 3.19
C ILE A 161 0.86 -20.24 3.34
N ASP A 162 0.36 -20.23 4.57
CA ASP A 162 -0.82 -19.47 5.00
C ASP A 162 -0.38 -18.39 5.98
N THR A 163 -0.62 -17.12 5.65
CA THR A 163 -0.22 -15.97 6.48
C THR A 163 -1.00 -15.87 7.79
N GLY A 164 -2.14 -16.57 7.90
CA GLY A 164 -2.88 -16.73 9.16
C GLY A 164 -2.25 -17.73 10.13
N ASN A 165 -1.21 -18.47 9.73
CA ASN A 165 -0.53 -19.45 10.55
C ASN A 165 0.88 -18.98 10.93
N ALA A 166 1.00 -18.37 12.12
CA ALA A 166 2.27 -17.83 12.63
C ALA A 166 3.40 -18.86 12.69
N ALA A 167 3.12 -20.08 13.18
CA ALA A 167 4.14 -21.13 13.27
C ALA A 167 4.64 -21.59 11.88
N MET A 168 3.76 -21.60 10.88
CA MET A 168 4.16 -21.88 9.49
C MET A 168 5.00 -20.74 8.92
N LEU A 169 4.68 -19.49 9.23
CA LEU A 169 5.46 -18.32 8.81
C LEU A 169 6.87 -18.34 9.42
N GLU A 170 6.99 -18.51 10.73
CA GLU A 170 8.30 -18.56 11.40
C GLU A 170 9.20 -19.64 10.80
N LYS A 171 8.67 -20.86 10.67
CA LYS A 171 9.41 -21.97 10.05
C LYS A 171 9.82 -21.68 8.60
N ALA A 172 8.98 -21.00 7.83
CA ALA A 172 9.30 -20.67 6.44
C ALA A 172 10.39 -19.59 6.31
N LEU A 173 10.62 -18.80 7.36
CA LEU A 173 11.56 -17.67 7.37
C LEU A 173 12.94 -18.01 7.93
N GLU A 174 13.11 -19.12 8.67
CA GLU A 174 14.37 -19.51 9.34
C GLU A 174 15.63 -19.46 8.44
N ASP A 175 15.50 -19.77 7.15
CA ASP A 175 16.60 -19.79 6.18
C ASP A 175 16.49 -18.68 5.12
N VAL A 176 15.59 -17.70 5.29
CA VAL A 176 15.29 -16.66 4.29
C VAL A 176 16.02 -15.37 4.63
N ASP A 177 16.71 -14.79 3.63
CA ASP A 177 17.42 -13.52 3.80
C ASP A 177 16.46 -12.32 3.74
N LEU A 178 15.43 -12.39 2.88
CA LEU A 178 14.43 -11.33 2.73
C LEU A 178 13.04 -11.89 2.41
N VAL A 179 12.02 -11.43 3.12
CA VAL A 179 10.61 -11.68 2.80
C VAL A 179 9.95 -10.47 2.14
N VAL A 180 9.26 -10.72 1.02
CA VAL A 180 8.47 -9.76 0.26
C VAL A 180 6.99 -10.07 0.47
N HIS A 181 6.32 -9.28 1.30
CA HIS A 181 4.91 -9.45 1.62
C HIS A 181 4.02 -8.80 0.56
N THR A 182 3.42 -9.61 -0.31
CA THR A 182 2.44 -9.18 -1.32
C THR A 182 1.05 -9.79 -1.14
N ALA A 183 0.83 -10.49 -0.02
CA ALA A 183 -0.44 -11.13 0.32
C ALA A 183 -1.48 -10.14 0.89
N GLY A 184 -2.08 -9.32 0.03
CA GLY A 184 -3.19 -8.43 0.41
C GLY A 184 -4.58 -9.08 0.38
N PRO A 185 -5.64 -8.32 0.69
CA PRO A 185 -5.63 -6.89 1.04
C PRO A 185 -5.09 -6.62 2.45
N PHE A 186 -4.41 -5.48 2.65
CA PHE A 186 -3.84 -5.08 3.94
C PHE A 186 -4.83 -4.30 4.83
N GLN A 187 -5.83 -3.67 4.22
CA GLN A 187 -6.89 -2.93 4.89
C GLN A 187 -7.50 -3.81 5.98
N ARG A 188 -7.88 -3.29 7.14
CA ARG A 188 -8.56 -4.05 8.22
C ARG A 188 -7.81 -5.27 8.76
N GLU A 189 -6.53 -5.47 8.46
CA GLU A 189 -5.72 -6.48 9.17
C GLU A 189 -5.32 -5.93 10.54
N ALA A 190 -5.71 -6.63 11.61
CA ALA A 190 -5.44 -6.19 12.98
C ALA A 190 -3.96 -6.33 13.36
N GLU A 191 -3.29 -7.34 12.80
CA GLU A 191 -1.95 -7.76 13.17
C GLU A 191 -0.96 -7.65 12.01
N CYS A 192 0.31 -7.40 12.33
CA CYS A 192 1.41 -7.41 11.36
C CYS A 192 2.17 -8.75 11.43
N THR A 193 1.44 -9.87 11.36
CA THR A 193 1.97 -11.23 11.68
C THR A 193 3.23 -11.60 10.90
N VAL A 194 3.30 -11.28 9.62
CA VAL A 194 4.48 -11.56 8.78
C VAL A 194 5.68 -10.70 9.20
N LEU A 195 5.47 -9.42 9.53
CA LEU A 195 6.53 -8.55 10.03
C LEU A 195 7.05 -9.05 11.38
N GLN A 196 6.14 -9.43 12.29
CA GLN A 196 6.50 -10.01 13.58
C GLN A 196 7.33 -11.29 13.41
N ALA A 197 6.91 -12.19 12.51
CA ALA A 197 7.66 -13.40 12.19
C ALA A 197 9.05 -13.09 11.59
N ALA A 198 9.15 -12.09 10.72
CA ALA A 198 10.42 -11.64 10.15
C ALA A 198 11.36 -11.07 11.23
N ILE A 199 10.83 -10.29 12.18
CA ILE A 199 11.60 -9.78 13.32
C ILE A 199 12.10 -10.93 14.21
N SER A 200 11.21 -11.88 14.54
CA SER A 200 11.52 -13.07 15.36
C SER A 200 12.63 -13.93 14.73
N THR A 201 12.59 -14.10 13.41
CA THR A 201 13.54 -14.93 12.65
C THR A 201 14.75 -14.15 12.13
N LYS A 202 14.82 -12.84 12.39
CA LYS A 202 15.87 -11.92 11.93
C LYS A 202 15.99 -11.83 10.40
N THR A 203 14.88 -11.99 9.70
CA THR A 203 14.77 -11.89 8.24
C THR A 203 14.45 -10.46 7.83
N ALA A 204 15.13 -9.93 6.80
CA ALA A 204 14.80 -8.62 6.24
C ALA A 204 13.37 -8.61 5.68
N TYR A 205 12.67 -7.49 5.78
CA TYR A 205 11.25 -7.42 5.43
C TYR A 205 10.97 -6.28 4.46
N ILE A 206 10.17 -6.56 3.42
CA ILE A 206 9.43 -5.50 2.75
C ILE A 206 7.97 -5.91 2.56
N ASP A 207 7.06 -4.94 2.53
CA ASP A 207 5.68 -5.14 2.09
C ASP A 207 5.30 -4.15 0.97
N VAL A 208 4.18 -4.41 0.31
CA VAL A 208 3.57 -3.49 -0.67
C VAL A 208 2.27 -2.88 -0.13
N CYS A 209 2.21 -2.66 1.19
CA CYS A 209 1.02 -2.17 1.86
C CYS A 209 0.56 -0.83 1.31
N ASP A 210 -0.74 -0.70 1.08
CA ASP A 210 -1.43 0.53 0.65
C ASP A 210 -2.48 1.01 1.69
N ASP A 211 -2.44 0.45 2.90
CA ASP A 211 -3.34 0.80 4.01
C ASP A 211 -2.65 1.75 5.00
N MET A 212 -3.31 2.88 5.30
CA MET A 212 -2.78 3.88 6.22
C MET A 212 -2.65 3.30 7.64
N ASP A 213 -3.67 2.65 8.18
CA ASP A 213 -3.59 2.18 9.56
C ASP A 213 -2.60 1.02 9.72
N TYR A 214 -2.53 0.09 8.76
CA TYR A 214 -1.58 -1.03 8.76
C TYR A 214 -0.15 -0.55 8.69
N SER A 215 0.18 0.37 7.78
CA SER A 215 1.55 0.86 7.64
C SER A 215 2.03 1.58 8.91
N TRP A 216 1.15 2.30 9.61
CA TRP A 216 1.47 2.87 10.93
C TRP A 216 1.56 1.84 12.06
N ARG A 217 0.76 0.77 12.03
CA ARG A 217 0.94 -0.39 12.93
C ARG A 217 2.29 -1.07 12.67
N ALA A 218 2.65 -1.31 11.42
CA ALA A 218 3.94 -1.86 11.04
C ALA A 218 5.09 -0.95 11.54
N LYS A 219 4.99 0.37 11.33
CA LYS A 219 5.96 1.34 11.84
C LYS A 219 6.13 1.29 13.36
N ALA A 220 5.11 0.89 14.13
CA ALA A 220 5.22 0.77 15.58
C ALA A 220 6.20 -0.32 16.05
N PHE A 221 6.55 -1.29 15.18
CA PHE A 221 7.59 -2.29 15.44
C PHE A 221 9.02 -1.77 15.22
N HIS A 222 9.21 -0.47 14.96
CA HIS A 222 10.50 0.13 14.63
C HIS A 222 11.60 -0.21 15.64
N GLU A 223 11.37 0.02 16.93
CA GLU A 223 12.38 -0.21 17.98
C GLU A 223 12.68 -1.71 18.15
N GLU A 224 11.69 -2.59 17.97
CA GLU A 224 11.88 -4.04 18.06
C GLU A 224 12.73 -4.56 16.90
N ALA A 225 12.39 -4.17 15.67
CA ALA A 225 13.18 -4.51 14.47
C ALA A 225 14.61 -4.00 14.58
N LYS A 226 14.79 -2.76 15.07
CA LYS A 226 16.11 -2.17 15.30
C LYS A 226 16.92 -2.94 16.34
N ALA A 227 16.30 -3.35 17.45
CA ALA A 227 16.94 -4.15 18.49
C ALA A 227 17.38 -5.54 17.99
N GLN A 228 16.62 -6.12 17.06
CA GLN A 228 16.97 -7.40 16.43
C GLN A 228 17.92 -7.29 15.23
N GLY A 229 18.27 -6.06 14.80
CA GLY A 229 19.11 -5.84 13.63
C GLY A 229 18.40 -6.08 12.30
N VAL A 230 17.07 -6.01 12.27
CA VAL A 230 16.24 -6.34 11.10
C VAL A 230 15.92 -5.08 10.28
N PRO A 231 16.39 -4.98 9.03
CA PRO A 231 15.97 -3.92 8.12
C PRO A 231 14.58 -4.24 7.55
N ALA A 232 13.65 -3.28 7.68
CA ALA A 232 12.29 -3.43 7.22
C ALA A 232 11.77 -2.18 6.51
N ILE A 233 11.10 -2.34 5.37
CA ILE A 233 10.40 -1.27 4.66
C ILE A 233 8.92 -1.62 4.53
N THR A 234 8.04 -0.77 5.07
CA THR A 234 6.61 -0.84 4.74
C THR A 234 6.31 0.05 3.55
N THR A 235 5.27 -0.29 2.78
CA THR A 235 4.82 0.44 1.60
C THR A 235 5.84 0.50 0.45
N ALA A 236 6.60 -0.57 0.21
CA ALA A 236 7.67 -0.70 -0.79
C ALA A 236 7.16 -1.16 -2.18
N GLY A 237 6.06 -0.57 -2.67
CA GLY A 237 5.44 -0.88 -3.94
C GLY A 237 5.72 0.15 -5.05
N ILE A 238 4.71 0.44 -5.86
CA ILE A 238 4.77 1.50 -6.88
C ILE A 238 4.21 2.84 -6.36
N TYR A 239 2.96 2.81 -5.88
CA TYR A 239 2.31 3.87 -5.11
C TYR A 239 1.38 3.18 -4.11
N PRO A 240 1.69 3.23 -2.81
CA PRO A 240 2.91 3.80 -2.22
C PRO A 240 4.19 3.04 -2.60
N GLY A 241 5.36 3.69 -2.44
CA GLY A 241 6.68 3.11 -2.70
C GLY A 241 7.55 4.01 -3.55
N VAL A 242 7.54 3.79 -4.86
CA VAL A 242 8.23 4.66 -5.82
C VAL A 242 7.71 6.10 -5.73
N SER A 243 6.40 6.30 -5.47
CA SER A 243 5.81 7.62 -5.21
C SER A 243 6.53 8.35 -4.07
N ASN A 244 6.76 7.66 -2.96
CA ASN A 244 7.44 8.18 -1.78
C ASN A 244 8.89 8.58 -2.11
N VAL A 245 9.63 7.72 -2.80
CA VAL A 245 11.03 8.00 -3.18
C VAL A 245 11.09 9.18 -4.17
N MET A 246 10.17 9.27 -5.13
CA MET A 246 10.05 10.42 -6.03
C MET A 246 9.79 11.72 -5.26
N ALA A 247 8.85 11.71 -4.30
CA ALA A 247 8.59 12.87 -3.46
C ALA A 247 9.82 13.30 -2.64
N ALA A 248 10.53 12.32 -2.07
CA ALA A 248 11.72 12.57 -1.28
C ALA A 248 12.84 13.21 -2.11
N GLU A 249 13.04 12.75 -3.34
CA GLU A 249 14.01 13.34 -4.28
C GLU A 249 13.62 14.75 -4.73
N LEU A 250 12.34 15.02 -4.98
CA LEU A 250 11.88 16.39 -5.30
C LEU A 250 12.11 17.34 -4.12
N VAL A 251 11.79 16.91 -2.90
CA VAL A 251 12.01 17.69 -1.68
C VAL A 251 13.50 17.93 -1.43
N ASN A 252 14.34 16.91 -1.63
CA ASN A 252 15.78 17.02 -1.50
C ASN A 252 16.39 18.01 -2.51
N ALA A 253 15.96 17.93 -3.77
CA ALA A 253 16.39 18.86 -4.82
C ALA A 253 15.93 20.31 -4.56
N ALA A 254 14.70 20.50 -4.09
CA ALA A 254 14.19 21.82 -3.72
C ALA A 254 15.03 22.47 -2.62
N ARG A 255 15.28 21.73 -1.53
CA ARG A 255 16.09 22.21 -0.39
C ARG A 255 17.54 22.50 -0.77
N SER A 256 18.12 21.71 -1.68
CA SER A 256 19.49 21.94 -2.18
C SER A 256 19.63 23.22 -3.01
N GLU A 257 18.52 23.79 -3.45
CA GLU A 257 18.45 25.02 -4.24
C GLU A 257 17.66 26.12 -3.49
N ASP A 258 17.72 26.13 -2.15
CA ASP A 258 17.10 27.11 -1.25
C ASP A 258 15.58 27.29 -1.45
N GLY A 259 14.89 26.24 -1.92
CA GLY A 259 13.44 26.17 -1.99
C GLY A 259 12.84 25.50 -0.77
N GLU A 260 11.89 26.17 -0.11
CA GLU A 260 11.13 25.61 1.01
C GLU A 260 9.85 24.91 0.53
N PRO A 261 9.73 23.58 0.68
CA PRO A 261 8.53 22.82 0.30
C PRO A 261 7.27 23.29 1.04
N GLU A 262 6.22 23.68 0.30
CA GLU A 262 4.94 24.09 0.88
C GLU A 262 3.80 23.12 0.58
N ARG A 263 3.79 22.56 -0.62
CA ARG A 263 2.72 21.68 -1.08
C ARG A 263 3.24 20.52 -1.91
N LEU A 264 2.88 19.31 -1.49
CA LEU A 264 3.17 18.07 -2.18
C LEU A 264 1.86 17.39 -2.56
N ARG A 265 1.66 17.07 -3.84
CA ARG A 265 0.45 16.41 -4.32
C ARG A 265 0.80 15.17 -5.10
N PHE A 266 0.14 14.08 -4.73
CA PHE A 266 0.23 12.82 -5.44
C PHE A 266 -0.99 12.65 -6.34
N PHE A 267 -0.75 12.33 -7.60
CA PHE A 267 -1.79 12.07 -8.59
C PHE A 267 -1.54 10.73 -9.25
N TYR A 268 -2.57 9.90 -9.29
CA TYR A 268 -2.51 8.55 -9.82
C TYR A 268 -3.57 8.33 -10.87
N TYR A 269 -3.21 7.55 -11.88
CA TYR A 269 -4.10 7.12 -12.93
C TYR A 269 -3.86 5.66 -13.28
N THR A 270 -4.94 4.88 -13.36
CA THR A 270 -4.92 3.52 -13.91
C THR A 270 -5.97 3.34 -14.99
N ALA A 271 -5.62 2.63 -16.05
CA ALA A 271 -6.57 2.14 -17.03
C ALA A 271 -7.09 0.77 -16.58
N GLY A 272 -8.41 0.60 -16.59
CA GLY A 272 -9.08 -0.57 -16.01
C GLY A 272 -8.79 -0.71 -14.51
N SER A 273 -8.76 -1.95 -14.02
CA SER A 273 -8.16 -2.32 -12.73
C SER A 273 -6.62 -2.31 -12.77
N GLY A 274 -6.01 -1.90 -13.90
CA GLY A 274 -4.59 -2.11 -14.18
C GLY A 274 -4.20 -3.59 -14.33
N GLY A 275 -5.18 -4.47 -14.55
CA GLY A 275 -4.95 -5.92 -14.61
C GLY A 275 -4.44 -6.48 -13.29
N ALA A 276 -4.63 -5.80 -12.17
CA ALA A 276 -4.11 -6.22 -10.88
C ALA A 276 -5.01 -7.28 -10.19
N GLY A 277 -6.20 -7.51 -10.73
CA GLY A 277 -7.11 -8.57 -10.30
C GLY A 277 -8.02 -8.16 -9.13
N PRO A 278 -8.78 -9.12 -8.57
CA PRO A 278 -9.85 -8.83 -7.61
C PRO A 278 -9.39 -8.16 -6.32
N THR A 279 -8.13 -8.36 -5.92
CA THR A 279 -7.56 -7.73 -4.71
C THR A 279 -7.56 -6.20 -4.80
N ILE A 280 -7.15 -5.61 -5.93
CA ILE A 280 -7.12 -4.15 -6.07
C ILE A 280 -8.53 -3.57 -6.14
N LEU A 281 -9.48 -4.31 -6.72
CA LEU A 281 -10.88 -3.90 -6.73
C LEU A 281 -11.48 -3.91 -5.31
N ALA A 282 -11.18 -4.95 -4.53
CA ALA A 282 -11.55 -5.01 -3.12
C ALA A 282 -10.95 -3.83 -2.32
N THR A 283 -9.66 -3.58 -2.48
CA THR A 283 -8.99 -2.43 -1.85
C THR A 283 -9.65 -1.11 -2.24
N SER A 284 -9.97 -0.92 -3.52
CA SER A 284 -10.62 0.30 -4.01
C SER A 284 -11.95 0.56 -3.29
N PHE A 285 -12.77 -0.47 -3.06
CA PHE A 285 -14.02 -0.33 -2.31
C PHE A 285 -13.80 -0.13 -0.81
N LEU A 286 -12.84 -0.83 -0.21
CA LEU A 286 -12.51 -0.65 1.21
C LEU A 286 -12.09 0.81 1.49
N LEU A 287 -11.32 1.42 0.58
CA LEU A 287 -10.90 2.81 0.67
C LEU A 287 -12.07 3.81 0.51
N LEU A 288 -13.18 3.43 -0.15
CA LEU A 288 -14.38 4.27 -0.17
C LEU A 288 -15.09 4.32 1.18
N GLY A 289 -14.83 3.37 2.08
CA GLY A 289 -15.35 3.37 3.45
C GLY A 289 -14.55 4.23 4.43
N GLU A 290 -13.48 4.89 3.97
CA GLU A 290 -12.52 5.61 4.81
C GLU A 290 -12.59 7.12 4.64
N ASP A 291 -12.40 7.84 5.75
CA ASP A 291 -12.12 9.27 5.66
C ASP A 291 -10.76 9.45 4.98
N VAL A 292 -10.69 10.36 4.00
CA VAL A 292 -9.41 10.72 3.38
C VAL A 292 -8.66 11.64 4.33
N ILE A 293 -7.48 11.20 4.76
CA ILE A 293 -6.55 12.04 5.51
C ILE A 293 -5.72 12.88 4.54
N ALA A 294 -5.76 14.20 4.70
CA ALA A 294 -4.90 15.14 4.01
C ALA A 294 -4.34 16.17 5.00
N TYR A 295 -3.33 16.93 4.59
CA TYR A 295 -2.75 18.00 5.39
C TYR A 295 -2.86 19.32 4.64
N ASN A 296 -3.24 20.38 5.36
CA ASN A 296 -3.29 21.73 4.85
C ASN A 296 -2.61 22.67 5.84
N LYS A 297 -1.50 23.30 5.44
CA LYS A 297 -0.72 24.21 6.28
C LYS A 297 -0.35 23.63 7.66
N GLY A 298 -0.04 22.34 7.70
CA GLY A 298 0.37 21.60 8.90
C GLY A 298 -0.80 21.02 9.72
N GLU A 299 -2.04 21.30 9.35
CA GLU A 299 -3.21 20.76 10.03
C GLU A 299 -3.74 19.53 9.30
N GLU A 300 -4.00 18.46 10.05
CA GLU A 300 -4.68 17.27 9.54
C GLU A 300 -6.15 17.59 9.26
N ILE A 301 -6.62 17.27 8.06
CA ILE A 301 -8.00 17.43 7.64
C ILE A 301 -8.55 16.08 7.18
N LYS A 302 -9.83 15.85 7.50
CA LYS A 302 -10.60 14.69 7.06
C LYS A 302 -11.53 15.10 5.94
N LEU A 303 -11.46 14.41 4.82
CA LEU A 303 -12.24 14.69 3.62
C LEU A 303 -13.01 13.45 3.19
N LYS A 304 -14.05 13.66 2.38
CA LYS A 304 -14.85 12.56 1.84
C LYS A 304 -14.05 11.81 0.76
N PRO A 305 -14.03 10.47 0.75
CA PRO A 305 -13.44 9.71 -0.33
C PRO A 305 -14.18 9.96 -1.64
N TYR A 306 -13.45 9.86 -2.73
CA TYR A 306 -13.94 10.07 -4.09
C TYR A 306 -14.60 11.44 -4.33
N SER A 307 -14.12 12.47 -3.64
CA SER A 307 -14.56 13.86 -3.78
C SER A 307 -13.43 14.79 -4.26
N GLY A 308 -13.72 16.08 -4.45
CA GLY A 308 -12.68 17.10 -4.73
C GLY A 308 -11.93 16.86 -6.04
N VAL A 309 -12.69 16.59 -7.10
CA VAL A 309 -12.19 16.26 -8.44
C VAL A 309 -11.23 17.33 -8.97
N LEU A 310 -10.12 16.88 -9.54
CA LEU A 310 -9.19 17.72 -10.30
C LEU A 310 -8.94 17.10 -11.67
N ASN A 311 -8.77 17.94 -12.69
CA ASN A 311 -8.35 17.49 -14.01
C ASN A 311 -6.83 17.70 -14.15
N ILE A 312 -6.07 16.60 -14.16
CA ILE A 312 -4.61 16.61 -14.12
C ILE A 312 -4.05 16.03 -15.41
N ASP A 313 -3.08 16.71 -16.01
CA ASP A 313 -2.37 16.21 -17.19
C ASP A 313 -1.18 15.33 -16.77
N PHE A 314 -1.23 14.06 -17.16
CA PHE A 314 -0.15 13.09 -16.97
C PHE A 314 0.85 13.07 -18.15
N GLY A 315 0.78 14.07 -19.02
CA GLY A 315 1.66 14.22 -20.18
C GLY A 315 1.33 13.27 -21.32
N LYS A 316 2.25 13.19 -22.28
CA LYS A 316 2.07 12.40 -23.51
C LYS A 316 1.78 10.93 -23.21
N GLY A 317 0.71 10.41 -23.80
CA GLY A 317 0.29 9.01 -23.69
C GLY A 317 -0.87 8.76 -22.72
N VAL A 318 -1.01 9.55 -21.66
CA VAL A 318 -2.16 9.49 -20.74
C VAL A 318 -3.05 10.72 -20.87
N ARG A 319 -2.46 11.91 -21.05
CA ARG A 319 -3.15 13.20 -21.15
C ARG A 319 -3.94 13.52 -19.86
N LYS A 320 -4.83 14.50 -19.98
CA LYS A 320 -5.73 14.97 -18.92
C LYS A 320 -6.67 13.87 -18.44
N ARG A 321 -6.75 13.72 -17.12
CA ARG A 321 -7.60 12.76 -16.42
C ARG A 321 -8.20 13.40 -15.17
N ASP A 322 -9.43 13.03 -14.88
CA ASP A 322 -10.09 13.40 -13.63
C ASP A 322 -9.60 12.48 -12.52
N VAL A 323 -9.19 13.08 -11.41
CA VAL A 323 -8.67 12.39 -10.24
C VAL A 323 -9.39 12.87 -8.98
N TYR A 324 -9.64 11.94 -8.06
CA TYR A 324 -10.51 12.12 -6.90
C TYR A 324 -9.75 11.79 -5.61
N LEU A 325 -10.13 12.42 -4.50
CA LEU A 325 -9.48 12.19 -3.20
C LEU A 325 -9.60 10.71 -2.77
N LEU A 326 -8.49 10.13 -2.33
CA LEU A 326 -8.45 8.77 -1.79
C LEU A 326 -7.46 8.71 -0.62
N ASN A 327 -7.77 7.88 0.38
CA ASN A 327 -6.93 7.73 1.56
C ASN A 327 -5.71 6.87 1.21
N LEU A 328 -4.51 7.43 1.25
CA LEU A 328 -3.28 6.74 0.88
C LEU A 328 -2.17 7.01 1.92
N PRO A 329 -1.36 6.00 2.29
CA PRO A 329 -0.43 6.08 3.41
C PRO A 329 0.68 7.12 3.19
N GLU A 330 1.12 7.33 1.94
CA GLU A 330 2.21 8.27 1.64
C GLU A 330 1.87 9.73 1.97
N VAL A 331 0.58 10.08 2.10
CA VAL A 331 0.18 11.43 2.48
C VAL A 331 0.66 11.76 3.90
N LYS A 332 0.44 10.83 4.83
CA LYS A 332 0.78 11.00 6.24
C LYS A 332 2.27 10.81 6.49
N SER A 333 2.89 9.84 5.84
CA SER A 333 4.35 9.64 5.97
C SER A 333 5.13 10.80 5.33
N ALA A 334 4.73 11.29 4.15
CA ALA A 334 5.40 12.44 3.52
C ALA A 334 5.24 13.71 4.36
N HIS A 335 4.05 13.99 4.91
CA HIS A 335 3.87 15.12 5.83
C HIS A 335 4.82 15.02 7.03
N LYS A 336 4.87 13.84 7.67
CA LYS A 336 5.66 13.64 8.89
C LYS A 336 7.17 13.65 8.65
N PHE A 337 7.66 12.94 7.63
CA PHE A 337 9.08 12.67 7.45
C PHE A 337 9.76 13.59 6.43
N LEU A 338 9.01 14.10 5.44
CA LEU A 338 9.51 15.14 4.54
C LEU A 338 9.23 16.54 5.06
N GLY A 339 8.32 16.71 6.03
CA GLY A 339 8.03 18.00 6.67
C GLY A 339 7.26 18.98 5.78
N VAL A 340 6.58 18.49 4.74
CA VAL A 340 5.79 19.34 3.83
C VAL A 340 4.44 19.66 4.48
N PRO A 341 4.05 20.94 4.65
CA PRO A 341 2.88 21.29 5.45
C PRO A 341 1.54 21.01 4.74
N THR A 342 1.51 21.00 3.41
CA THR A 342 0.29 20.68 2.65
C THR A 342 0.51 19.43 1.81
N VAL A 343 -0.23 18.34 2.09
CA VAL A 343 -0.06 17.05 1.40
C VAL A 343 -1.43 16.44 1.08
N SER A 344 -1.62 15.96 -0.14
CA SER A 344 -2.83 15.22 -0.53
C SER A 344 -2.55 14.23 -1.65
N ALA A 345 -3.39 13.19 -1.75
CA ALA A 345 -3.35 12.24 -2.85
C ALA A 345 -4.70 12.14 -3.56
N ARG A 346 -4.66 11.94 -4.87
CA ARG A 346 -5.85 11.70 -5.70
C ARG A 346 -5.62 10.60 -6.71
N PHE A 347 -6.69 9.89 -7.03
CA PHE A 347 -6.70 8.73 -7.91
C PHE A 347 -7.81 8.86 -8.95
N GLY A 348 -7.50 8.52 -10.20
CA GLY A 348 -8.47 8.44 -11.29
C GLY A 348 -8.34 7.11 -12.03
N THR A 349 -9.45 6.61 -12.54
CA THR A 349 -9.46 5.40 -13.37
C THR A 349 -10.04 5.64 -14.75
N ALA A 350 -9.70 4.77 -15.71
CA ALA A 350 -10.39 4.66 -16.98
C ALA A 350 -11.10 3.30 -17.11
N PRO A 351 -12.19 3.23 -17.89
CA PRO A 351 -12.90 4.33 -18.55
C PRO A 351 -13.50 5.32 -17.55
N PHE A 352 -13.69 6.56 -17.99
CA PHE A 352 -14.04 7.68 -17.12
C PHE A 352 -15.34 7.44 -16.32
N PHE A 353 -16.29 6.67 -16.85
CA PHE A 353 -17.55 6.34 -16.18
C PHE A 353 -17.37 5.48 -14.93
N TRP A 354 -16.25 4.75 -14.78
CA TRP A 354 -15.96 4.05 -13.52
C TRP A 354 -15.82 5.02 -12.36
N ASN A 355 -15.29 6.21 -12.62
CA ASN A 355 -15.19 7.22 -11.58
C ASN A 355 -16.58 7.64 -11.08
N TRP A 356 -17.58 7.70 -11.97
CA TRP A 356 -18.97 7.98 -11.56
C TRP A 356 -19.56 6.85 -10.73
N GLY A 357 -19.26 5.59 -11.06
CA GLY A 357 -19.66 4.43 -10.26
C GLY A 357 -19.03 4.45 -8.86
N MET A 358 -17.73 4.76 -8.78
CA MET A 358 -17.02 4.89 -7.50
C MET A 358 -17.53 6.06 -6.67
N GLU A 359 -17.84 7.20 -7.31
CA GLU A 359 -18.48 8.34 -6.65
C GLU A 359 -19.87 7.96 -6.12
N ALA A 360 -20.68 7.26 -6.92
CA ALA A 360 -21.98 6.75 -6.48
C ALA A 360 -21.83 5.81 -5.27
N PHE A 361 -20.89 4.88 -5.32
CA PHE A 361 -20.63 3.96 -4.22
C PHE A 361 -20.19 4.69 -2.95
N ALA A 362 -19.34 5.71 -3.05
CA ALA A 362 -18.93 6.54 -1.93
C ALA A 362 -20.06 7.41 -1.34
N ASN A 363 -21.14 7.64 -2.09
CA ASN A 363 -22.28 8.47 -1.67
C ASN A 363 -23.48 7.66 -1.17
N PHE A 364 -23.73 6.49 -1.77
CA PHE A 364 -24.99 5.77 -1.60
C PHE A 364 -24.86 4.39 -0.95
N LEU A 365 -23.67 3.76 -0.96
CA LEU A 365 -23.50 2.50 -0.24
C LEU A 365 -23.31 2.76 1.27
N PRO A 366 -23.87 1.91 2.15
CA PRO A 366 -23.62 1.99 3.58
C PRO A 366 -22.13 1.88 3.90
N VAL A 367 -21.62 2.76 4.76
CA VAL A 367 -20.21 2.75 5.17
C VAL A 367 -19.85 1.43 5.87
N GLU A 368 -20.80 0.80 6.57
CA GLU A 368 -20.63 -0.51 7.20
C GLU A 368 -20.41 -1.62 6.18
N LEU A 369 -20.99 -1.50 4.98
CA LEU A 369 -20.75 -2.42 3.88
C LEU A 369 -19.31 -2.25 3.36
N LEU A 370 -18.92 -1.01 3.09
CA LEU A 370 -17.60 -0.66 2.56
C LEU A 370 -16.46 -0.90 3.55
N ARG A 371 -16.74 -1.06 4.86
CA ARG A 371 -15.75 -1.37 5.89
C ARG A 371 -15.61 -2.87 6.19
N ASP A 372 -16.47 -3.71 5.64
CA ASP A 372 -16.52 -5.14 5.90
C ASP A 372 -15.85 -5.92 4.75
N LYS A 373 -14.73 -6.57 5.06
CA LYS A 373 -13.94 -7.34 4.09
C LYS A 373 -14.73 -8.45 3.41
N ASP A 374 -15.54 -9.18 4.17
CA ASP A 374 -16.24 -10.35 3.65
C ASP A 374 -17.35 -9.91 2.70
N LYS A 375 -18.04 -8.83 3.05
CA LYS A 375 -19.07 -8.26 2.17
C LYS A 375 -18.48 -7.62 0.92
N VAL A 376 -17.39 -6.86 1.05
CA VAL A 376 -16.67 -6.32 -0.12
C VAL A 376 -16.14 -7.45 -0.99
N GLY A 377 -15.61 -8.52 -0.41
CA GLY A 377 -15.16 -9.70 -1.15
C GLY A 377 -16.27 -10.32 -2.01
N LYS A 378 -17.47 -10.51 -1.43
CA LYS A 378 -18.64 -11.01 -2.17
C LYS A 378 -19.07 -10.07 -3.29
N LEU A 379 -19.08 -8.75 -3.04
CA LEU A 379 -19.39 -7.75 -4.07
C LEU A 379 -18.38 -7.83 -5.23
N VAL A 380 -17.09 -7.94 -4.92
CA VAL A 380 -16.00 -8.07 -5.89
C VAL A 380 -16.16 -9.33 -6.73
N GLU A 381 -16.47 -10.47 -6.13
CA GLU A 381 -16.69 -11.74 -6.85
C GLU A 381 -17.80 -11.63 -7.91
N GLN A 382 -18.83 -10.85 -7.62
CA GLN A 382 -19.95 -10.64 -8.55
C GLN A 382 -19.58 -9.74 -9.73
N ILE A 383 -18.75 -8.71 -9.51
CA ILE A 383 -18.41 -7.71 -10.54
C ILE A 383 -17.10 -8.03 -11.30
N ASP A 384 -16.21 -8.87 -10.74
CA ASP A 384 -14.90 -9.22 -11.32
C ASP A 384 -15.01 -9.70 -12.79
N PRO A 385 -16.00 -10.53 -13.19
CA PRO A 385 -16.13 -10.92 -14.60
C PRO A 385 -16.36 -9.74 -15.55
N LEU A 386 -17.17 -8.76 -15.14
CA LEU A 386 -17.44 -7.55 -15.92
C LEU A 386 -16.21 -6.65 -15.97
N VAL A 387 -15.54 -6.45 -14.84
CA VAL A 387 -14.30 -5.66 -14.76
C VAL A 387 -13.23 -6.25 -15.66
N ARG A 388 -13.03 -7.57 -15.64
CA ARG A 388 -12.07 -8.25 -16.54
C ARG A 388 -12.39 -8.07 -18.01
N ALA A 389 -13.66 -8.12 -18.39
CA ALA A 389 -14.06 -7.90 -19.77
C ALA A 389 -13.71 -6.47 -20.22
N ILE A 390 -13.93 -5.48 -19.35
CA ILE A 390 -13.60 -4.07 -19.61
C ILE A 390 -12.09 -3.83 -19.61
N ASP A 391 -11.35 -4.46 -18.70
CA ASP A 391 -9.89 -4.39 -18.64
C ASP A 391 -9.23 -4.86 -19.93
N GLY A 392 -9.77 -5.93 -20.54
CA GLY A 392 -9.29 -6.44 -21.83
C GLY A 392 -9.39 -5.43 -22.99
N ILE A 393 -10.28 -4.45 -22.86
CA ILE A 393 -10.51 -3.41 -23.88
C ILE A 393 -9.67 -2.15 -23.57
N VAL A 394 -9.63 -1.77 -22.30
CA VAL A 394 -9.11 -0.47 -21.84
C VAL A 394 -7.59 -0.52 -21.59
N GLY A 395 -7.06 -1.73 -21.37
CA GLY A 395 -5.65 -2.00 -21.12
C GLY A 395 -5.24 -1.72 -19.67
N GLU A 396 -3.95 -1.88 -19.39
CA GLU A 396 -3.38 -1.85 -18.02
C GLU A 396 -2.45 -0.64 -17.80
N ARG A 397 -2.67 0.48 -18.50
CA ARG A 397 -1.78 1.64 -18.40
C ARG A 397 -1.84 2.24 -17.00
N VAL A 398 -0.69 2.66 -16.50
CA VAL A 398 -0.56 3.38 -15.23
C VAL A 398 0.24 4.66 -15.42
N SER A 399 -0.13 5.70 -14.67
CA SER A 399 0.68 6.90 -14.52
C SER A 399 0.59 7.46 -13.11
N MET A 400 1.72 7.95 -12.63
CA MET A 400 1.90 8.59 -11.35
C MET A 400 2.59 9.92 -11.58
N ARG A 401 2.03 10.98 -11.01
CA ARG A 401 2.58 12.34 -11.04
C ARG A 401 2.68 12.85 -9.60
N VAL A 402 3.86 13.37 -9.26
CA VAL A 402 4.13 13.99 -7.96
C VAL A 402 4.47 15.45 -8.20
N ASP A 403 3.66 16.36 -7.66
CA ASP A 403 3.88 17.79 -7.78
C ASP A 403 4.41 18.35 -6.47
N LEU A 404 5.49 19.11 -6.54
CA LEU A 404 6.04 19.87 -5.44
C LEU A 404 6.02 21.37 -5.76
N GLU A 405 5.39 22.15 -4.89
CA GLU A 405 5.38 23.61 -4.91
C GLU A 405 6.18 24.14 -3.70
N CYS A 406 7.03 25.14 -3.94
CA CYS A 406 7.85 25.80 -2.91
C CYS A 406 7.41 27.24 -2.67
N SER A 407 7.73 27.78 -1.50
CA SER A 407 7.37 29.16 -1.09
C SER A 407 7.92 30.25 -2.01
N ASN A 408 9.04 29.98 -2.68
CA ASN A 408 9.66 30.88 -3.66
C ASN A 408 8.98 30.83 -5.05
N GLY A 409 7.86 30.12 -5.19
CA GLY A 409 7.10 29.97 -6.44
C GLY A 409 7.63 28.90 -7.39
N ARG A 410 8.72 28.21 -7.04
CA ARG A 410 9.23 27.07 -7.81
C ARG A 410 8.24 25.91 -7.75
N ASN A 411 7.88 25.42 -8.93
CA ASN A 411 7.01 24.25 -9.09
C ASN A 411 7.74 23.20 -9.91
N THR A 412 7.90 22.00 -9.35
CA THR A 412 8.58 20.87 -9.98
C THR A 412 7.72 19.63 -9.91
N ILE A 413 7.85 18.77 -10.91
CA ILE A 413 7.10 17.54 -11.01
C ILE A 413 8.00 16.34 -11.24
N GLY A 414 7.57 15.19 -10.72
CA GLY A 414 8.00 13.87 -11.12
C GLY A 414 6.86 13.16 -11.85
N LEU A 415 7.18 12.45 -12.93
CA LEU A 415 6.21 11.68 -13.72
C LEU A 415 6.76 10.28 -13.98
N PHE A 416 5.93 9.28 -13.74
CA PHE A 416 6.21 7.88 -14.02
C PHE A 416 5.02 7.30 -14.79
N SER A 417 5.23 6.75 -15.98
CA SER A 417 4.16 6.15 -16.78
C SER A 417 4.58 4.83 -17.39
N HIS A 418 3.73 3.82 -17.32
CA HIS A 418 3.99 2.49 -17.86
C HIS A 418 2.75 1.93 -18.58
N ARG A 419 2.95 1.12 -19.63
CA ARG A 419 1.82 0.54 -20.40
C ARG A 419 1.07 -0.58 -19.67
N LYS A 420 1.72 -1.21 -18.70
CA LYS A 420 1.25 -2.38 -17.96
C LYS A 420 1.55 -2.24 -16.47
N LEU A 421 0.55 -1.97 -15.65
CA LEU A 421 0.70 -1.81 -14.20
C LEU A 421 1.34 -3.05 -13.57
N SER A 422 0.86 -4.24 -13.95
CA SER A 422 1.37 -5.54 -13.48
C SER A 422 2.90 -5.64 -13.58
N VAL A 423 3.46 -5.30 -14.73
CA VAL A 423 4.92 -5.31 -14.97
C VAL A 423 5.64 -4.23 -14.16
N SER A 424 5.13 -2.99 -14.14
CA SER A 424 5.80 -1.90 -13.42
C SER A 424 5.79 -2.09 -11.91
N VAL A 425 4.73 -2.67 -11.35
CA VAL A 425 4.69 -3.06 -9.93
C VAL A 425 5.79 -4.07 -9.65
N GLY A 426 5.95 -5.09 -10.50
CA GLY A 426 7.03 -6.08 -10.36
C GLY A 426 8.42 -5.43 -10.34
N HIS A 427 8.71 -4.54 -11.30
CA HIS A 427 9.99 -3.81 -11.33
C HIS A 427 10.19 -2.90 -10.11
N SER A 428 9.12 -2.23 -9.65
CA SER A 428 9.16 -1.33 -8.49
C SER A 428 9.51 -2.10 -7.22
N THR A 429 8.77 -3.17 -6.91
CA THR A 429 9.03 -4.00 -5.74
C THR A 429 10.40 -4.66 -5.82
N ALA A 430 10.81 -5.15 -7.00
CA ALA A 430 12.13 -5.73 -7.20
C ALA A 430 13.28 -4.71 -6.96
N ALA A 431 13.09 -3.43 -7.29
CA ALA A 431 14.06 -2.38 -7.00
C ALA A 431 14.25 -2.18 -5.49
N PHE A 432 13.17 -2.23 -4.70
CA PHE A 432 13.26 -2.20 -3.23
C PHE A 432 13.96 -3.43 -2.66
N VAL A 433 13.65 -4.64 -3.15
CA VAL A 433 14.36 -5.86 -2.75
C VAL A 433 15.86 -5.72 -2.97
N GLN A 434 16.28 -5.20 -4.13
CA GLN A 434 17.71 -4.98 -4.39
C GLN A 434 18.33 -3.98 -3.44
N ALA A 435 17.67 -2.85 -3.20
CA ALA A 435 18.19 -1.83 -2.29
C ALA A 435 18.43 -2.40 -0.89
N VAL A 436 17.50 -3.21 -0.38
CA VAL A 436 17.65 -3.89 0.93
C VAL A 436 18.79 -4.92 0.90
N LEU A 437 18.86 -5.78 -0.14
CA LEU A 437 19.93 -6.78 -0.26
C LEU A 437 21.34 -6.17 -0.46
N GLU A 438 21.41 -4.96 -1.01
CA GLU A 438 22.64 -4.19 -1.17
C GLU A 438 23.01 -3.39 0.09
N GLY A 439 22.21 -3.47 1.16
CA GLY A 439 22.48 -2.81 2.44
C GLY A 439 22.09 -1.33 2.47
N SER A 440 21.21 -0.87 1.58
CA SER A 440 20.73 0.53 1.55
C SER A 440 19.69 0.86 2.63
N THR A 441 19.34 -0.10 3.48
CA THR A 441 18.30 0.02 4.51
C THR A 441 18.89 -0.32 5.87
N GLN A 442 18.75 0.60 6.82
CA GLN A 442 19.21 0.40 8.19
C GLN A 442 18.23 -0.48 8.99
N PRO A 443 18.69 -1.16 10.05
CA PRO A 443 17.80 -1.84 10.98
C PRO A 443 16.69 -0.94 11.53
N GLY A 444 15.47 -1.48 11.60
CA GLY A 444 14.25 -0.74 11.96
C GLY A 444 13.18 -0.87 10.88
N VAL A 445 11.96 -0.42 11.20
CA VAL A 445 10.86 -0.31 10.24
C VAL A 445 10.80 1.11 9.69
N TRP A 446 10.80 1.24 8.37
CA TRP A 446 10.90 2.52 7.66
C TRP A 446 9.84 2.67 6.57
N PHE A 447 9.43 3.91 6.32
CA PHE A 447 8.80 4.30 5.08
C PHE A 447 9.88 4.62 4.02
N PRO A 448 9.59 4.47 2.72
CA PRO A 448 10.60 4.59 1.66
C PRO A 448 11.29 5.97 1.58
N GLU A 449 10.60 7.03 1.97
CA GLU A 449 11.11 8.41 1.93
C GLU A 449 12.02 8.77 3.11
N GLU A 450 12.10 7.94 4.14
CA GLU A 450 13.03 8.12 5.26
C GLU A 450 14.47 7.80 4.78
N PRO A 451 15.49 8.65 5.09
CA PRO A 451 16.87 8.41 4.67
C PRO A 451 17.46 7.08 5.15
N GLU A 452 17.02 6.58 6.30
CA GLU A 452 17.42 5.29 6.86
C GLU A 452 16.68 4.10 6.23
N GLY A 453 15.50 4.35 5.65
CA GLY A 453 14.73 3.36 4.90
C GLY A 453 15.38 3.08 3.54
N ILE A 454 15.64 4.15 2.78
CA ILE A 454 16.46 4.11 1.56
C ILE A 454 17.45 5.26 1.61
N ALA A 455 18.74 4.91 1.73
CA ALA A 455 19.85 5.84 1.69
C ALA A 455 19.76 6.80 0.49
N ILE A 456 20.04 8.09 0.72
CA ILE A 456 19.84 9.16 -0.27
C ILE A 456 20.61 8.86 -1.56
N GLU A 457 21.84 8.39 -1.44
CA GLU A 457 22.70 8.00 -2.56
C GLU A 457 22.15 6.82 -3.38
N SER A 458 21.31 5.97 -2.78
CA SER A 458 20.71 4.80 -3.42
C SER A 458 19.38 5.11 -4.13
N ARG A 459 18.74 6.24 -3.82
CA ARG A 459 17.40 6.58 -4.35
C ARG A 459 17.37 6.71 -5.86
N LYS A 460 18.39 7.36 -6.45
CA LYS A 460 18.49 7.50 -7.90
C LYS A 460 18.56 6.14 -8.59
N LEU A 461 19.42 5.24 -8.09
CA LEU A 461 19.56 3.89 -8.64
C LEU A 461 18.29 3.05 -8.46
N LEU A 462 17.60 3.19 -7.33
CA LEU A 462 16.29 2.57 -7.09
C LEU A 462 15.27 3.04 -8.13
N LEU A 463 15.16 4.34 -8.36
CA LEU A 463 14.24 4.90 -9.36
C LEU A 463 14.59 4.46 -10.78
N GLU A 464 15.89 4.39 -11.13
CA GLU A 464 16.35 3.85 -12.42
C GLU A 464 15.90 2.40 -12.62
N ARG A 465 16.05 1.54 -11.60
CA ARG A 465 15.58 0.14 -11.63
C ARG A 465 14.06 0.04 -11.69
N ALA A 466 13.34 0.82 -10.89
CA ALA A 466 11.88 0.82 -10.86
C ALA A 466 11.26 1.34 -12.17
N SER A 467 11.93 2.27 -12.84
CA SER A 467 11.46 2.89 -14.10
C SER A 467 11.72 2.05 -15.35
N GLN A 468 12.23 0.81 -15.22
CA GLN A 468 12.43 -0.08 -16.35
C GLN A 468 11.12 -0.34 -17.11
N GLY A 469 11.16 -0.15 -18.43
CA GLY A 469 10.01 -0.32 -19.32
C GLY A 469 9.01 0.85 -19.32
N THR A 470 9.27 1.92 -18.55
CA THR A 470 8.41 3.10 -18.54
C THR A 470 8.35 3.73 -19.93
N THR A 471 7.16 4.21 -20.30
CA THR A 471 6.99 5.03 -21.51
C THR A 471 7.37 6.48 -21.27
N ASN A 472 7.34 6.92 -20.02
CA ASN A 472 7.75 8.25 -19.62
C ASN A 472 8.23 8.19 -18.17
N PHE A 473 9.46 8.63 -17.92
CA PHE A 473 9.99 8.82 -16.57
C PHE A 473 10.77 10.12 -16.53
N VAL A 474 10.32 11.06 -15.71
CA VAL A 474 10.88 12.40 -15.59
C VAL A 474 10.90 12.80 -14.12
N MET A 475 11.97 13.47 -13.70
CA MET A 475 12.13 14.00 -12.35
C MET A 475 12.60 15.45 -12.39
N ASN A 476 12.16 16.23 -11.40
CA ASN A 476 12.59 17.62 -11.16
C ASN A 476 12.50 18.52 -12.40
N LYS A 477 11.34 18.50 -13.08
CA LYS A 477 11.04 19.39 -14.22
C LYS A 477 9.90 20.34 -13.90
N PRO A 478 9.83 21.53 -14.51
CA PRO A 478 8.67 22.40 -14.34
C PRO A 478 7.43 21.80 -15.01
N SER A 479 6.24 22.09 -14.47
CA SER A 479 4.98 21.48 -14.92
C SER A 479 4.69 21.69 -16.41
N TRP A 480 4.97 22.89 -16.94
CA TRP A 480 4.74 23.21 -18.34
C TRP A 480 5.49 22.28 -19.30
N MET A 481 6.66 21.75 -18.94
CA MET A 481 7.43 20.85 -19.79
C MET A 481 6.76 19.48 -20.02
N ILE A 482 5.78 19.12 -19.17
CA ILE A 482 5.00 17.89 -19.29
C ILE A 482 3.60 18.18 -19.83
N GLU A 483 3.02 19.32 -19.46
CA GLU A 483 1.67 19.73 -19.85
C GLU A 483 1.61 20.25 -21.29
N THR A 484 2.69 20.87 -21.76
CA THR A 484 2.89 21.22 -23.18
C THR A 484 3.81 20.20 -23.85
N ASP A 485 3.81 20.12 -25.18
CA ASP A 485 4.80 19.34 -25.96
C ASP A 485 5.82 20.35 -26.50
N PRO A 486 6.64 20.99 -25.63
CA PRO A 486 7.44 22.12 -26.03
C PRO A 486 8.48 21.69 -27.06
N LYS A 487 8.52 22.37 -28.20
CA LYS A 487 9.60 22.15 -29.17
C LYS A 487 10.74 23.07 -28.81
N GLU A 488 11.92 22.49 -28.58
CA GLU A 488 13.15 23.28 -28.48
C GLU A 488 13.42 23.90 -29.86
N VAL A 489 13.40 25.22 -29.93
CA VAL A 489 13.57 25.94 -31.19
C VAL A 489 15.05 26.21 -31.42
N ILE A 490 15.78 26.79 -30.45
CA ILE A 490 17.25 27.02 -30.46
C ILE A 490 17.77 27.22 -29.02
N LEU A 491 18.93 26.61 -28.66
CA LEU A 491 19.73 26.91 -27.45
C LEU A 491 18.94 26.94 -26.12
N GLY A 492 18.09 25.94 -25.86
CA GLY A 492 17.30 25.87 -24.62
C GLY A 492 16.06 26.79 -24.58
N ILE A 493 15.68 27.42 -25.70
CA ILE A 493 14.39 28.12 -25.84
C ILE A 493 13.32 27.14 -26.31
N TYR A 494 12.23 27.06 -25.55
CA TYR A 494 11.09 26.16 -25.78
C TYR A 494 9.86 26.96 -26.23
N VAL A 495 9.12 26.46 -27.23
CA VAL A 495 7.84 27.02 -27.73
C VAL A 495 6.72 26.00 -27.65
#